data_AF-A0A7W6TXQ6-F1
#
_entry.id   AF-A0A7W6TXQ6-F1
#
_cell.length_a   1.000
_cell.length_b   1.000
_cell.length_c   1.000
_cell.angle_alpha   90.00
_cell.angle_beta   90.00
_cell.angle_gamma   90.00
#
_symmetry.space_group_name_H-M   'P 1'
#
loop_
_entity.id
_entity.type
_entity.pdbx_description
1 polymer ?
#
loop_
_entity_poly.entity_id
_entity_poly.type
_entity_poly.pdbx_seq_one_letter_code
_entity_poly.pdbx_strand_id
1 'polypeptide(L)'
;MKLTGIVYKDDPKNALAYLVAHGNPFAQVGTDRSGRTGIDFGVYGVPETYVIKGDGTIAYKLVGGISDASRPGLMAAIAEAARP
;
A
#
# COMPACT_ATOMS: atom_id res chain seq x y z
N MET A 1 -2.12 -13.86 -2.14
CA MET A 1 -2.17 -12.40 -1.94
C MET A 1 -0.76 -11.88 -1.75
N LYS A 2 -0.40 -10.75 -2.37
CA LYS A 2 0.93 -10.15 -2.25
C LYS A 2 0.80 -8.75 -1.64
N LEU A 3 1.54 -8.47 -0.58
CA LEU A 3 1.61 -7.15 0.05
C LEU A 3 2.87 -6.44 -0.45
N THR A 4 2.71 -5.28 -1.07
CA THR A 4 3.82 -4.46 -1.61
C THR A 4 3.79 -3.09 -0.95
N GLY A 5 4.95 -2.57 -0.57
CA GLY A 5 5.10 -1.25 0.03
C GLY A 5 5.62 -0.23 -0.98
N ILE A 6 5.17 1.02 -0.87
CA ILE A 6 5.76 2.17 -1.57
C ILE A 6 6.23 3.16 -0.53
N VAL A 7 7.53 3.43 -0.51
CA VAL A 7 8.14 4.49 0.29
C VAL A 7 7.84 5.82 -0.39
N TYR A 8 6.94 6.61 0.21
CA TYR A 8 6.46 7.86 -0.38
C TYR A 8 7.23 9.06 0.14
N LYS A 9 7.88 9.81 -0.76
CA LYS A 9 8.61 11.06 -0.47
C LYS A 9 9.59 10.99 0.71
N ASP A 10 10.22 9.84 0.91
CA ASP A 10 11.22 9.62 1.96
C ASP A 10 12.54 9.12 1.36
N ASP A 11 13.62 9.19 2.14
CA ASP A 11 14.92 8.60 1.80
C ASP A 11 14.84 7.07 1.91
N PRO A 12 15.18 6.31 0.86
CA PRO A 12 15.22 4.85 0.91
C PRO A 12 16.07 4.28 2.05
N LYS A 13 17.10 5.00 2.50
CA LYS A 13 17.93 4.59 3.65
C LYS A 13 17.14 4.59 4.95
N ASN A 14 16.28 5.58 5.16
CA ASN A 14 15.42 5.66 6.35
C ASN A 14 14.43 4.48 6.37
N ALA A 15 13.77 4.24 5.23
CA ALA A 15 12.84 3.13 5.09
C ALA A 15 13.52 1.77 5.30
N LEU A 16 14.73 1.57 4.75
CA LEU A 16 15.49 0.35 4.96
C LEU A 16 15.84 0.15 6.44
N ALA A 17 16.35 1.19 7.11
CA ALA A 17 16.67 1.12 8.54
C ALA A 17 15.43 0.79 9.38
N TYR A 18 14.28 1.39 9.05
CA TYR A 18 13.01 1.10 9.70
C TYR A 18 12.59 -0.37 9.54
N LEU A 19 12.64 -0.91 8.32
CA LEU A 19 12.29 -2.30 8.03
C LEU A 19 13.24 -3.31 8.66
N VAL A 20 14.54 -2.98 8.78
CA VAL A 20 15.52 -3.80 9.49
C VAL A 20 15.20 -3.84 10.99
N ALA A 21 14.84 -2.71 11.58
CA ALA A 21 14.57 -2.61 13.02
C ALA A 21 13.21 -3.22 13.45
N HIS A 22 12.19 -3.16 12.58
CA HIS A 22 10.81 -3.54 12.94
C HIS A 22 10.29 -4.78 12.19
N GLY A 23 11.08 -5.32 11.26
CA GLY A 23 10.67 -6.40 10.37
C GLY A 23 10.03 -5.90 9.07
N ASN A 24 10.07 -6.75 8.04
CA ASN A 24 9.55 -6.42 6.72
C ASN A 24 8.37 -7.35 6.35
N PRO A 25 7.12 -6.85 6.36
CA PRO A 25 5.96 -7.63 5.95
C PRO A 25 5.73 -7.64 4.42
N PHE A 26 6.51 -6.85 3.67
CA PHE A 26 6.29 -6.63 2.24
C PHE A 26 7.07 -7.62 1.39
N ALA A 27 6.39 -8.20 0.40
CA ALA A 27 7.04 -9.04 -0.61
C ALA A 27 7.97 -8.23 -1.52
N GLN A 28 7.64 -6.96 -1.76
CA GLN A 28 8.44 -6.00 -2.52
C GLN A 28 8.25 -4.60 -1.95
N VAL A 29 9.30 -3.78 -2.03
CA VAL A 29 9.27 -2.38 -1.61
C VAL A 29 9.79 -1.51 -2.75
N GLY A 30 8.94 -0.62 -3.26
CA GLY A 30 9.31 0.42 -4.21
C GLY A 30 9.51 1.77 -3.53
N THR A 31 10.12 2.71 -4.23
CA THR A 31 10.37 4.07 -3.71
C THR A 31 9.82 5.11 -4.67
N ASP A 32 8.95 5.99 -4.20
CA ASP A 32 8.46 7.16 -4.93
C ASP A 32 8.97 8.44 -4.27
N ARG A 33 10.24 8.76 -4.53
CA ARG A 33 10.89 9.96 -3.98
C ARG A 33 10.31 11.25 -4.54
N SER A 34 9.88 11.23 -5.79
CA SER A 34 9.32 12.39 -6.49
C SER A 34 7.86 12.67 -6.12
N GLY A 35 7.13 11.63 -5.68
CA GLY A 35 5.68 11.67 -5.50
C GLY A 35 4.89 11.47 -6.80
N ARG A 36 5.55 11.18 -7.92
CA ARG A 36 4.87 11.07 -9.23
C ARG A 36 3.94 9.87 -9.28
N THR A 37 4.38 8.72 -8.76
CA THR A 37 3.52 7.53 -8.66
C THR A 37 2.34 7.80 -7.73
N GLY A 38 2.56 8.53 -6.63
CA GLY A 38 1.47 8.98 -5.75
C GLY A 38 0.41 9.80 -6.50
N ILE A 39 0.82 10.70 -7.40
CA ILE A 39 -0.12 11.47 -8.24
C ILE A 39 -0.93 10.54 -9.15
N ASP A 40 -0.28 9.59 -9.82
CA ASP A 40 -0.96 8.66 -10.73
C ASP A 40 -1.97 7.75 -10.00
N PHE A 41 -1.71 7.45 -8.72
CA PHE A 41 -2.62 6.68 -7.84
C PHE A 41 -3.66 7.55 -7.12
N GLY A 42 -3.66 8.87 -7.34
CA GLY A 42 -4.53 9.81 -6.64
C GLY A 42 -4.29 9.85 -5.13
N VAL A 43 -3.05 9.62 -4.69
CA VAL A 43 -2.62 9.79 -3.29
C VAL A 43 -2.72 11.26 -2.93
N TYR A 44 -3.38 11.56 -1.82
CA TYR A 44 -3.45 12.93 -1.30
C TYR A 44 -2.94 13.03 0.15
N GLY A 45 -2.81 11.91 0.85
CA GLY A 45 -2.16 11.82 2.15
C GLY A 45 -1.53 10.44 2.37
N VAL A 46 -0.70 10.30 3.40
CA VAL A 46 -0.24 8.98 3.87
C VAL A 46 -0.58 8.83 5.35
N PRO A 47 -0.87 7.61 5.84
CA PRO A 47 -0.88 6.33 5.08
C PRO A 47 -2.15 6.12 4.25
N GLU A 48 -2.00 5.40 3.14
CA GLU A 48 -3.09 4.92 2.28
C GLU A 48 -2.82 3.45 1.89
N THR A 49 -3.87 2.65 1.68
CA THR A 49 -3.77 1.24 1.26
C THR A 49 -4.69 0.98 0.07
N TYR A 50 -4.18 0.24 -0.92
CA TYR A 50 -4.89 -0.06 -2.16
C TYR A 50 -5.07 -1.56 -2.33
N VAL A 51 -6.25 -1.97 -2.80
CA VAL A 51 -6.47 -3.34 -3.30
C VAL A 51 -6.47 -3.27 -4.82
N ILE A 52 -5.57 -4.02 -5.45
CA ILE A 52 -5.37 -4.03 -6.90
C ILE A 52 -5.71 -5.43 -7.41
N LYS A 53 -6.56 -5.50 -8.43
CA LYS A 53 -6.93 -6.74 -9.12
C LYS A 53 -5.80 -7.25 -10.01
N GLY A 54 -5.92 -8.49 -10.48
CA GLY A 54 -4.93 -9.12 -11.37
C GLY A 54 -4.73 -8.40 -12.71
N ASP A 55 -5.73 -7.63 -13.16
CA ASP A 55 -5.70 -6.82 -14.38
C ASP A 55 -5.12 -5.40 -14.16
N GLY A 56 -4.71 -5.07 -12.92
CA GLY A 56 -4.19 -3.76 -12.54
C GLY A 56 -5.25 -2.74 -12.09
N THR A 57 -6.54 -3.09 -12.10
CA THR A 57 -7.62 -2.21 -11.64
C THR A 57 -7.57 -2.02 -10.12
N ILE A 58 -7.67 -0.78 -9.64
CA ILE A 58 -7.85 -0.48 -8.22
C ILE A 58 -9.29 -0.84 -7.83
N ALA A 59 -9.47 -1.92 -7.06
CA ALA A 59 -10.78 -2.35 -6.56
C ALA A 59 -11.22 -1.57 -5.32
N TYR A 60 -10.26 -1.10 -4.52
CA TYR A 60 -10.54 -0.42 -3.26
C TYR A 60 -9.38 0.48 -2.85
N LYS A 61 -9.72 1.59 -2.21
CA LYS A 61 -8.80 2.55 -1.60
C LYS A 61 -9.21 2.79 -0.15
N LEU A 62 -8.29 2.55 0.77
CA LEU A 62 -8.39 2.96 2.16
C LEU A 62 -7.53 4.19 2.37
N VAL A 63 -8.16 5.27 2.84
CA VAL A 63 -7.46 6.46 3.31
C VAL A 63 -7.28 6.35 4.82
N GLY A 64 -6.05 6.57 5.29
CA GLY A 64 -5.70 6.46 6.69
C GLY A 64 -5.10 5.10 7.04
N GLY A 65 -4.67 4.97 8.29
CA GLY A 65 -4.03 3.76 8.78
C GLY A 65 -5.00 2.60 8.89
N ILE A 66 -4.51 1.38 8.65
CA ILE A 66 -5.28 0.17 8.90
C ILE A 66 -5.54 0.07 10.41
N SER A 67 -6.83 0.03 10.76
CA SER A 67 -7.34 -0.15 12.12
C SER A 67 -8.35 -1.30 12.15
N ASP A 68 -8.78 -1.69 13.35
CA ASP A 68 -9.85 -2.69 13.51
C ASP A 68 -11.17 -2.26 12.87
N ALA A 69 -11.45 -0.96 12.79
CA ALA A 69 -12.64 -0.45 12.14
C ALA A 69 -12.57 -0.60 10.60
N SER A 70 -11.40 -0.34 9.99
CA SER A 70 -11.23 -0.44 8.53
C SER A 70 -11.01 -1.88 8.04
N ARG A 71 -10.51 -2.76 8.92
CA ARG A 71 -10.05 -4.11 8.55
C ARG A 71 -11.14 -4.97 7.90
N PRO A 72 -12.41 -5.01 8.36
CA PRO A 72 -13.45 -5.79 7.70
C PRO A 72 -13.68 -5.39 6.24
N GLY A 73 -13.75 -4.09 5.96
CA GLY A 73 -13.94 -3.57 4.60
C GLY A 73 -12.75 -3.88 3.68
N LEU A 74 -11.53 -3.72 4.19
CA LEU A 74 -10.33 -4.08 3.46
C LEU A 74 -10.30 -5.58 3.11
N MET A 75 -10.64 -6.45 4.05
CA MET A 75 -10.64 -7.91 3.83
C MET A 75 -11.74 -8.33 2.85
N ALA A 76 -12.91 -7.69 2.90
CA ALA A 76 -13.98 -7.92 1.92
C ALA A 76 -13.54 -7.51 0.50
N ALA A 77 -12.89 -6.35 0.36
CA ALA A 77 -12.36 -5.89 -0.93
C ALA A 77 -11.28 -6.82 -1.50
N ILE A 78 -10.39 -7.34 -0.65
CA ILE A 78 -9.38 -8.35 -1.05
C ILE A 78 -10.07 -9.61 -1.56
N ALA A 79 -11.09 -10.11 -0.86
CA ALA A 79 -11.82 -11.31 -1.26
C ALA A 79 -12.56 -11.10 -2.59
N GLU A 80 -13.17 -9.93 -2.80
CA GLU A 80 -13.83 -9.57 -4.05
C GLU A 80 -12.85 -9.49 -5.22
N ALA A 81 -11.71 -8.84 -5.01
CA ALA A 81 -10.68 -8.65 -6.04
C ALA A 81 -10.00 -9.97 -6.47
N ALA A 82 -10.07 -11.01 -5.63
CA ALA A 82 -9.52 -12.33 -5.91
C ALA A 82 -10.48 -13.23 -6.70
N ARG A 83 -11.73 -12.82 -6.92
CA ARG A 83 -12.68 -13.58 -7.75
C ARG A 83 -12.29 -13.46 -9.24
N PRO A 84 -12.46 -14.55 -10.01
CA PRO A 84 -12.17 -14.56 -11.44
C PRO A 84 -13.10 -13.64 -12.24
#